data_AF-A0A8T6ZS84-F1
#
_entry.id   AF-A0A8T6ZS84-F1
#
_cell.length_a   1.000
_cell.length_b   1.000
_cell.length_c   1.000
_cell.angle_alpha   90.00
_cell.angle_beta   90.00
_cell.angle_gamma   90.00
#
_symmetry.space_group_name_H-M   'P 1'
#
loop_
_entity.id
_entity.type
_entity.pdbx_description
1 polymer ?
#
loop_
_entity_poly.entity_id
_entity_poly.type
_entity_poly.pdbx_seq_one_letter_code
_entity_poly.pdbx_strand_id
1 'polypeptide(L)'
;MSSMLFGNYSVDSGRNGWLAVASVLVPPVIAVLTLYCVRAIMGVDGGDPYTVLALLAFVITLVIYREMAGVSATFARSPRDFVQRSLTTWAIVIGCLAIFGFALKYGAVFSRRVLLTWAVVTPLLIAACQYWTYVFLIKNATRTRTVVIAGVSDLSRRLAKGIAEHPSYGLKVVGWFEDRSHDRVGPVDEANSKLLGRLQELPAYVRAHNVDIIYVALPIRREERTRRLLDDLHDTTASIYFVPDIFVFDLIQSRVDVIDGIPVLALCETPFVGVNGLLKRVTDVTFASLLLLLTAPILL
;
A
#
# COMPACT_ATOMS: atom_id res chain seq x y z
N MET A 1 9.86 -5.30 17.57
CA MET A 1 9.32 -3.94 17.80
C MET A 1 8.53 -3.50 16.58
N SER A 2 7.24 -3.22 16.77
CA SER A 2 6.30 -2.48 15.91
C SER A 2 6.54 -2.45 14.38
N SER A 3 5.82 -3.27 13.62
CA SER A 3 5.41 -3.02 12.21
C SER A 3 4.61 -4.19 11.60
N MET A 4 3.51 -4.58 12.26
CA MET A 4 2.43 -5.36 11.63
C MET A 4 1.10 -4.73 12.02
N LEU A 5 0.07 -4.94 11.19
CA LEU A 5 -1.29 -4.41 11.32
C LEU A 5 -1.46 -2.91 10.97
N PHE A 6 -1.47 -2.61 9.67
CA PHE A 6 -2.49 -1.71 9.12
C PHE A 6 -3.17 -2.39 7.92
N GLY A 7 -4.50 -2.27 7.83
CA GLY A 7 -5.32 -3.09 6.93
C GLY A 7 -5.06 -2.82 5.46
N ASN A 8 -5.14 -3.87 4.64
CA ASN A 8 -5.16 -3.75 3.18
C ASN A 8 -6.43 -3.01 2.76
N TYR A 9 -6.27 -1.81 2.20
CA TYR A 9 -7.37 -1.10 1.55
C TYR A 9 -7.80 -1.85 0.28
N SER A 10 -9.04 -2.36 0.26
CA SER A 10 -9.67 -3.00 -0.90
C SER A 10 -10.10 -1.97 -1.96
N VAL A 11 -9.13 -1.23 -2.53
CA VAL A 11 -9.36 -0.30 -3.64
C VAL A 11 -8.99 -0.99 -4.95
N ASP A 12 -10.00 -1.34 -5.75
CA ASP A 12 -9.91 -1.90 -7.12
C ASP A 12 -8.75 -2.89 -7.37
N SER A 13 -8.98 -4.14 -6.93
CA SER A 13 -8.12 -5.32 -7.10
C SER A 13 -7.45 -5.42 -8.50
N GLY A 14 -8.18 -5.08 -9.57
CA GLY A 14 -7.68 -5.20 -10.94
C GLY A 14 -6.60 -4.19 -11.34
N ARG A 15 -6.85 -2.88 -11.17
CA ARG A 15 -5.95 -1.82 -11.69
C ARG A 15 -4.84 -1.45 -10.70
N ASN A 16 -5.14 -1.46 -9.40
CA ASN A 16 -4.14 -1.14 -8.38
C ASN A 16 -3.21 -2.33 -8.09
N GLY A 17 -3.62 -3.54 -8.46
CA GLY A 17 -2.82 -4.74 -8.26
C GLY A 17 -1.51 -4.75 -9.03
N TRP A 18 -1.58 -4.45 -10.33
CA TRP A 18 -0.38 -4.33 -11.17
C TRP A 18 0.59 -3.26 -10.68
N LEU A 19 0.11 -2.25 -9.96
CA LEU A 19 0.92 -1.16 -9.42
C LEU A 19 1.66 -1.57 -8.14
N ALA A 20 0.99 -2.30 -7.25
CA ALA A 20 1.66 -2.92 -6.11
C ALA A 20 2.77 -3.87 -6.59
N VAL A 21 2.46 -4.74 -7.57
CA VAL A 21 3.43 -5.65 -8.19
C VAL A 21 4.58 -4.89 -8.85
N ALA A 22 4.30 -3.87 -9.68
CA ALA A 22 5.32 -3.06 -10.32
C ALA A 22 6.21 -2.32 -9.30
N SER A 23 5.63 -1.76 -8.23
CA SER A 23 6.37 -1.04 -7.19
C SER A 23 7.40 -1.90 -6.45
N VAL A 24 7.22 -3.24 -6.48
CA VAL A 24 8.11 -4.23 -5.87
C VAL A 24 9.09 -4.85 -6.88
N LEU A 25 8.65 -5.13 -8.12
CA LEU A 25 9.49 -5.77 -9.14
C LEU A 25 10.37 -4.79 -9.93
N VAL A 26 9.95 -3.53 -10.11
CA VAL A 26 10.73 -2.54 -10.87
C VAL A 26 12.05 -2.16 -10.17
N PRO A 27 12.11 -1.90 -8.84
CA PRO A 27 13.36 -1.57 -8.17
C PRO A 27 14.50 -2.59 -8.32
N PRO A 28 14.31 -3.92 -8.11
CA PRO A 28 15.37 -4.91 -8.30
C PRO A 28 15.78 -5.06 -9.77
N VAL A 29 14.84 -4.91 -10.73
CA VAL A 29 15.17 -4.90 -12.17
C VAL A 29 16.03 -3.67 -12.53
N ILE A 30 15.67 -2.48 -12.04
CA ILE A 30 16.50 -1.27 -12.22
C ILE A 30 17.89 -1.51 -11.63
N ALA A 31 18.00 -2.04 -10.42
CA ALA A 31 19.29 -2.30 -9.76
C ALA A 31 20.22 -3.22 -10.56
N VAL A 32 19.67 -4.25 -11.23
CA VAL A 32 20.45 -5.14 -12.11
C VAL A 32 20.83 -4.43 -13.41
N LEU A 33 19.89 -3.77 -14.07
CA LEU A 33 20.15 -3.06 -15.33
C LEU A 33 21.18 -1.93 -15.15
N THR A 34 21.09 -1.15 -14.07
CA THR A 34 22.06 -0.09 -13.78
C THR A 34 23.45 -0.65 -13.49
N LEU A 35 23.57 -1.82 -12.84
CA LEU A 35 24.87 -2.45 -12.59
C LEU A 35 25.56 -2.83 -13.90
N TYR A 36 24.84 -3.50 -14.81
CA TYR A 36 25.39 -3.89 -16.11
C TYR A 36 25.67 -2.67 -17.01
N CYS A 37 24.79 -1.65 -17.04
CA CYS A 37 25.02 -0.42 -17.79
C CYS A 37 26.25 0.35 -17.28
N VAL A 38 26.38 0.57 -15.96
CA VAL A 38 27.54 1.26 -15.37
C VAL A 38 28.83 0.47 -15.63
N ARG A 39 28.80 -0.87 -15.52
CA ARG A 39 29.93 -1.74 -15.85
C ARG A 39 30.35 -1.61 -17.31
N ALA A 40 29.40 -1.65 -18.24
CA ALA A 40 29.66 -1.56 -19.69
C ALA A 40 30.23 -0.18 -20.07
N ILE A 41 29.64 0.91 -19.55
CA ILE A 41 30.13 2.29 -19.76
C ILE A 41 31.55 2.48 -19.24
N MET A 42 31.95 1.74 -18.20
CA MET A 42 33.30 1.81 -17.62
C MET A 42 34.31 0.82 -18.23
N GLY A 43 33.91 0.00 -19.22
CA GLY A 43 34.82 -0.95 -19.88
C GLY A 43 35.42 -2.00 -18.94
N VAL A 44 34.64 -2.47 -17.95
CA VAL A 44 35.13 -3.48 -16.98
C VAL A 44 34.75 -4.89 -17.42
N ASP A 45 35.74 -5.63 -17.91
CA ASP A 45 35.63 -7.04 -18.26
C ASP A 45 35.62 -7.96 -17.02
N GLY A 46 35.06 -9.18 -17.16
CA GLY A 46 34.89 -10.16 -16.08
C GLY A 46 33.43 -10.38 -15.68
N GLY A 47 32.84 -11.52 -16.09
CA GLY A 47 31.41 -11.81 -15.95
C GLY A 47 30.96 -12.20 -14.54
N ASP A 48 31.60 -13.22 -13.99
CA ASP A 48 31.01 -14.09 -12.97
C ASP A 48 30.75 -13.38 -11.62
N PRO A 49 31.72 -12.62 -11.04
CA PRO A 49 31.49 -11.93 -9.77
C PRO A 49 30.37 -10.88 -9.87
N TYR A 50 30.28 -10.17 -11.00
CA TYR A 50 29.24 -9.17 -11.23
C TYR A 50 27.86 -9.80 -11.41
N THR A 51 27.78 -11.00 -11.94
CA THR A 51 26.53 -11.76 -12.06
C THR A 51 26.06 -12.23 -10.68
N VAL A 52 26.95 -12.73 -9.82
CA VAL A 52 26.61 -13.05 -8.42
C VAL A 52 26.15 -11.79 -7.66
N LEU A 53 26.85 -10.66 -7.84
CA LEU A 53 26.45 -9.38 -7.25
C LEU A 53 25.07 -8.92 -7.75
N ALA A 54 24.77 -9.07 -9.04
CA ALA A 54 23.48 -8.73 -9.62
C ALA A 54 22.34 -9.59 -9.02
N LEU A 55 22.56 -10.91 -8.89
CA LEU A 55 21.59 -11.83 -8.28
C LEU A 55 21.33 -11.50 -6.80
N LEU A 56 22.39 -11.25 -6.02
CA LEU A 56 22.26 -10.84 -4.61
C LEU A 56 21.55 -9.48 -4.48
N ALA A 57 21.92 -8.50 -5.31
CA ALA A 57 21.29 -7.19 -5.32
C ALA A 57 19.81 -7.28 -5.70
N PHE A 58 19.46 -8.11 -6.68
CA PHE A 58 18.08 -8.38 -7.07
C PHE A 58 17.27 -8.94 -5.90
N VAL A 59 17.76 -10.01 -5.25
CA VAL A 59 17.06 -10.68 -4.14
C VAL A 59 16.90 -9.75 -2.93
N ILE A 60 17.98 -9.10 -2.49
CA ILE A 60 17.97 -8.20 -1.34
C ILE A 60 17.04 -7.00 -1.61
N THR A 61 17.10 -6.42 -2.81
CA THR A 61 16.20 -5.33 -3.20
C THR A 61 14.75 -5.81 -3.26
N LEU A 62 14.46 -6.98 -3.82
CA LEU A 62 13.11 -7.55 -3.89
C LEU A 62 12.51 -7.76 -2.49
N VAL A 63 13.27 -8.35 -1.56
CA VAL A 63 12.83 -8.57 -0.17
C VAL A 63 12.56 -7.24 0.53
N ILE A 64 13.51 -6.31 0.52
CA ILE A 64 13.37 -5.05 1.26
C ILE A 64 12.24 -4.20 0.64
N TYR A 65 12.13 -4.12 -0.69
CA TYR A 65 11.03 -3.38 -1.32
C TYR A 65 9.67 -4.07 -1.11
N ARG A 66 9.60 -5.40 -0.99
CA ARG A 66 8.36 -6.11 -0.61
C ARG A 66 7.91 -5.77 0.82
N GLU A 67 8.82 -5.81 1.80
CA GLU A 67 8.48 -5.41 3.18
C GLU A 67 8.09 -3.93 3.25
N MET A 68 8.81 -3.06 2.53
CA MET A 68 8.48 -1.63 2.42
C MET A 68 7.23 -1.36 1.57
N ALA A 69 6.72 -2.32 0.80
CA ALA A 69 5.52 -2.17 -0.04
C ALA A 69 4.27 -1.94 0.82
N GLY A 70 4.12 -2.69 1.92
CA GLY A 70 3.03 -2.52 2.87
C GLY A 70 3.01 -1.12 3.52
N VAL A 71 4.18 -0.49 3.66
CA VAL A 71 4.33 0.89 4.16
C VAL A 71 4.09 1.94 3.05
N SER A 72 4.19 1.54 1.78
CA SER A 72 4.21 2.47 0.62
C SER A 72 2.89 3.16 0.37
N ALA A 73 1.80 2.40 0.39
CA ALA A 73 0.48 2.83 -0.07
C ALA A 73 -0.09 3.99 0.78
N THR A 74 0.41 4.14 2.01
CA THR A 74 -0.11 5.09 3.01
C THR A 74 0.63 6.44 3.02
N PHE A 75 1.89 6.48 2.55
CA PHE A 75 2.83 7.57 2.88
C PHE A 75 3.53 8.28 1.70
N ALA A 76 3.52 7.75 0.47
CA ALA A 76 4.16 8.43 -0.65
C ALA A 76 3.27 9.56 -1.20
N ARG A 77 3.41 10.79 -0.65
CA ARG A 77 2.52 11.93 -0.93
C ARG A 77 3.19 13.09 -1.65
N SER A 78 4.51 13.21 -1.57
CA SER A 78 5.30 14.28 -2.21
C SER A 78 6.52 13.74 -2.98
N PRO A 79 7.10 14.49 -3.95
CA PRO A 79 8.32 14.10 -4.65
C PRO A 79 9.51 13.80 -3.72
N ARG A 80 9.59 14.52 -2.59
CA ARG A 80 10.61 14.33 -1.56
C ARG A 80 10.51 12.94 -0.92
N ASP A 81 9.29 12.44 -0.68
CA ASP A 81 9.08 11.14 -0.03
C ASP A 81 9.60 10.00 -0.90
N PHE A 82 9.37 10.06 -2.22
CA PHE A 82 9.91 9.08 -3.17
C PHE A 82 11.44 9.04 -3.17
N VAL A 83 12.09 10.21 -3.18
CA VAL A 83 13.57 10.31 -3.14
C VAL A 83 14.12 9.84 -1.79
N GLN A 84 13.61 10.38 -0.69
CA GLN A 84 14.06 10.03 0.66
C GLN A 84 13.89 8.53 0.93
N ARG A 85 12.74 7.97 0.58
CA ARG A 85 12.48 6.54 0.77
C ARG A 85 13.33 5.67 -0.14
N SER A 86 13.53 6.04 -1.41
CA SER A 86 14.43 5.28 -2.31
C SER A 86 15.86 5.27 -1.77
N LEU A 87 16.34 6.42 -1.26
CA LEU A 87 17.67 6.54 -0.63
C LEU A 87 17.78 5.70 0.64
N THR A 88 16.82 5.79 1.57
CA THR A 88 16.85 4.99 2.82
C THR A 88 16.79 3.49 2.52
N THR A 89 15.90 3.07 1.62
CA THR A 89 15.75 1.66 1.24
C THR A 89 17.02 1.14 0.57
N TRP A 90 17.61 1.93 -0.32
CA TRP A 90 18.85 1.59 -1.01
C TRP A 90 20.08 1.58 -0.09
N ALA A 91 20.14 2.47 0.91
CA ALA A 91 21.21 2.45 1.92
C ALA A 91 21.22 1.11 2.70
N ILE A 92 20.04 0.54 2.99
CA ILE A 92 19.93 -0.79 3.60
C ILE A 92 20.43 -1.88 2.62
N VAL A 93 20.02 -1.84 1.34
CA VAL A 93 20.51 -2.77 0.29
C VAL A 93 22.04 -2.75 0.20
N ILE A 94 22.64 -1.55 0.10
CA ILE A 94 24.10 -1.37 0.04
C ILE A 94 24.77 -1.83 1.34
N GLY A 95 24.17 -1.57 2.51
CA GLY A 95 24.66 -2.08 3.80
C GLY A 95 24.70 -3.60 3.86
N CYS A 96 23.61 -4.28 3.45
CA CYS A 96 23.57 -5.73 3.37
C CYS A 96 24.62 -6.28 2.39
N LEU A 97 24.72 -5.71 1.19
CA LEU A 97 25.72 -6.12 0.19
C LEU A 97 27.15 -5.88 0.66
N ALA A 98 27.43 -4.80 1.40
CA ALA A 98 28.74 -4.53 1.99
C ALA A 98 29.09 -5.57 3.07
N ILE A 99 28.13 -5.95 3.92
CA ILE A 99 28.32 -7.02 4.93
C ILE A 99 28.63 -8.36 4.24
N PHE A 100 27.86 -8.76 3.23
CA PHE A 100 28.13 -9.98 2.45
C PHE A 100 29.50 -9.93 1.74
N GLY A 101 29.80 -8.83 1.06
CA GLY A 101 31.08 -8.65 0.34
C GLY A 101 32.30 -8.63 1.26
N PHE A 102 32.15 -8.13 2.49
CA PHE A 102 33.19 -8.19 3.54
C PHE A 102 33.34 -9.61 4.09
N ALA A 103 32.24 -10.27 4.47
CA ALA A 103 32.24 -11.62 5.03
C ALA A 103 32.83 -12.66 4.06
N LEU A 104 32.48 -12.56 2.78
CA LEU A 104 33.00 -13.42 1.70
C LEU A 104 34.39 -12.98 1.19
N LYS A 105 34.95 -11.85 1.69
CA LYS A 105 36.22 -11.25 1.26
C LYS A 105 36.32 -10.82 -0.23
N TYR A 106 35.19 -10.63 -0.92
CA TYR A 106 35.16 -10.20 -2.33
C TYR A 106 35.43 -8.70 -2.55
N GLY A 107 35.66 -7.91 -1.49
CA GLY A 107 35.84 -6.45 -1.60
C GLY A 107 36.97 -5.95 -2.51
N ALA A 108 37.93 -6.82 -2.87
CA ALA A 108 39.00 -6.52 -3.83
C ALA A 108 38.71 -6.97 -5.28
N VAL A 109 37.69 -7.81 -5.49
CA VAL A 109 37.33 -8.40 -6.80
C VAL A 109 36.57 -7.40 -7.69
N PHE A 110 35.89 -6.43 -7.08
CA PHE A 110 35.04 -5.47 -7.78
C PHE A 110 35.74 -4.12 -8.02
N SER A 111 35.54 -3.56 -9.22
CA SER A 111 35.94 -2.18 -9.50
C SER A 111 35.18 -1.20 -8.60
N ARG A 112 35.92 -0.52 -7.71
CA ARG A 112 35.39 0.49 -6.79
C ARG A 112 34.63 1.60 -7.51
N ARG A 113 35.08 1.98 -8.72
CA ARG A 113 34.41 3.02 -9.53
C ARG A 113 33.02 2.56 -9.99
N VAL A 114 32.90 1.31 -10.47
CA VAL A 114 31.61 0.72 -10.86
C VAL A 114 30.67 0.68 -9.66
N LEU A 115 31.14 0.17 -8.51
CA LEU A 115 30.31 0.07 -7.29
C LEU A 115 29.83 1.43 -6.77
N LEU A 116 30.72 2.44 -6.70
CA LEU A 116 30.35 3.76 -6.20
C LEU A 116 29.37 4.48 -7.12
N THR A 117 29.60 4.46 -8.45
CA THR A 117 28.65 5.06 -9.40
C THR A 117 27.33 4.31 -9.41
N TRP A 118 27.33 2.98 -9.36
CA TRP A 118 26.11 2.18 -9.25
C TRP A 118 25.32 2.48 -7.96
N ALA A 119 26.02 2.63 -6.83
CA ALA A 119 25.40 2.95 -5.54
C ALA A 119 24.73 4.33 -5.50
N VAL A 120 25.22 5.31 -6.29
CA VAL A 120 24.65 6.66 -6.38
C VAL A 120 23.56 6.77 -7.44
N VAL A 121 23.77 6.20 -8.63
CA VAL A 121 22.85 6.36 -9.78
C VAL A 121 21.56 5.55 -9.60
N THR A 122 21.65 4.34 -9.06
CA THR A 122 20.50 3.43 -8.90
C THR A 122 19.34 3.99 -8.07
N PRO A 123 19.53 4.55 -6.86
CA PRO A 123 18.41 5.07 -6.06
C PRO A 123 17.75 6.28 -6.71
N LEU A 124 18.49 7.09 -7.48
CA LEU A 124 17.94 8.22 -8.22
C LEU A 124 17.03 7.74 -9.36
N LEU A 125 17.43 6.69 -10.09
CA LEU A 125 16.61 6.08 -11.14
C LEU A 125 15.38 5.36 -10.60
N ILE A 126 15.49 4.68 -9.45
CA ILE A 126 14.33 4.08 -8.77
C ILE A 126 13.35 5.19 -8.33
N ALA A 127 13.84 6.24 -7.67
CA ALA A 127 13.01 7.37 -7.24
C ALA A 127 12.30 8.05 -8.42
N ALA A 128 13.03 8.31 -9.51
CA ALA A 128 12.47 8.89 -10.73
C ALA A 128 11.40 7.99 -11.35
N CYS A 129 11.65 6.68 -11.48
CA CYS A 129 10.70 5.73 -12.05
C CYS A 129 9.41 5.63 -11.20
N GLN A 130 9.54 5.55 -9.88
CA GLN A 130 8.39 5.54 -8.97
C GLN A 130 7.59 6.85 -9.02
N TYR A 131 8.27 7.99 -9.07
CA TYR A 131 7.63 9.31 -9.21
C TYR A 131 6.88 9.44 -10.54
N TRP A 132 7.49 9.07 -11.67
CA TRP A 132 6.83 9.10 -12.98
C TRP A 132 5.63 8.16 -13.05
N THR A 133 5.75 6.96 -12.45
CA THR A 133 4.64 6.02 -12.30
C THR A 133 3.49 6.68 -11.55
N TYR A 134 3.75 7.25 -10.37
CA TYR A 134 2.76 7.98 -9.57
C TYR A 134 2.09 9.14 -10.33
N VAL A 135 2.87 10.00 -11.00
CA VAL A 135 2.34 11.14 -11.77
C VAL A 135 1.48 10.70 -12.95
N PHE A 136 1.92 9.69 -13.71
CA PHE A 136 1.16 9.12 -14.81
C PHE A 136 -0.18 8.57 -14.32
N LEU A 137 -0.17 7.88 -13.18
CA LEU A 137 -1.36 7.23 -12.63
C LEU A 137 -2.35 8.21 -12.03
N ILE A 138 -1.91 9.28 -11.34
CA ILE A 138 -2.82 10.32 -10.85
C ILE A 138 -3.41 11.11 -12.02
N LYS A 139 -2.60 11.48 -13.03
CA LYS A 139 -3.12 12.19 -14.21
C LYS A 139 -4.08 11.33 -15.03
N ASN A 140 -3.87 10.01 -15.05
CA ASN A 140 -4.73 9.06 -15.74
C ASN A 140 -5.71 8.32 -14.80
N ALA A 141 -5.90 8.81 -13.56
CA ALA A 141 -6.87 8.31 -12.59
C ALA A 141 -8.28 8.75 -13.01
N THR A 142 -8.73 8.16 -14.10
CA THR A 142 -9.89 8.49 -14.95
C THR A 142 -11.26 8.39 -14.27
N ARG A 143 -11.33 8.15 -12.97
CA ARG A 143 -12.58 8.12 -12.21
C ARG A 143 -12.33 8.48 -10.75
N THR A 144 -12.80 9.66 -10.35
CA THR A 144 -12.98 9.99 -8.93
C THR A 144 -14.13 9.15 -8.38
N ARG A 145 -13.87 8.33 -7.37
CA ARG A 145 -14.89 7.53 -6.69
C ARG A 145 -15.74 8.44 -5.81
N THR A 146 -17.05 8.31 -5.94
CA THR A 146 -18.02 9.05 -5.14
C THR A 146 -18.20 8.39 -3.77
N VAL A 147 -18.25 9.22 -2.73
CA VAL A 147 -18.28 8.78 -1.33
C VAL A 147 -19.45 9.44 -0.62
N VAL A 148 -20.25 8.66 0.11
CA VAL A 148 -21.23 9.17 1.09
C VAL A 148 -20.86 8.72 2.49
N ILE A 149 -21.29 9.50 3.49
CA ILE A 149 -21.00 9.21 4.89
C ILE A 149 -22.32 9.07 5.66
N ALA A 150 -22.53 7.91 6.26
CA ALA A 150 -23.65 7.60 7.13
C ALA A 150 -23.25 7.86 8.59
N GLY A 151 -23.88 8.85 9.22
CA GLY A 151 -23.57 9.30 10.57
C GLY A 151 -22.58 10.47 10.62
N VAL A 152 -22.93 11.51 11.39
CA VAL A 152 -22.06 12.69 11.62
C VAL A 152 -21.44 12.65 13.02
N SER A 153 -20.13 12.39 13.09
CA SER A 153 -19.29 12.41 14.29
C SER A 153 -18.01 13.22 14.03
N ASP A 154 -17.26 13.56 15.09
CA ASP A 154 -15.98 14.26 14.93
C ASP A 154 -14.97 13.43 14.13
N LEU A 155 -15.01 12.11 14.29
CA LEU A 155 -14.20 11.16 13.52
C LEU A 155 -14.54 11.19 12.03
N SER A 156 -15.83 11.18 11.69
CA SER A 156 -16.27 11.24 10.30
C SER A 156 -15.99 12.60 9.65
N ARG A 157 -16.08 13.70 10.41
CA ARG A 157 -15.70 15.06 9.96
C ARG A 157 -14.21 15.12 9.63
N ARG A 158 -13.35 14.56 10.51
CA ARG A 158 -11.91 14.43 10.25
C ARG A 158 -11.61 13.57 9.01
N LEU A 159 -12.35 12.49 8.80
CA LEU A 159 -12.25 11.67 7.60
C LEU A 159 -12.62 12.45 6.33
N ALA A 160 -13.76 13.14 6.33
CA ALA A 160 -14.21 13.95 5.19
C ALA A 160 -13.23 15.08 4.84
N LYS A 161 -12.74 15.79 5.86
CA LYS A 161 -11.69 16.80 5.72
C LYS A 161 -10.39 16.21 5.18
N GLY A 162 -9.94 15.07 5.72
CA GLY A 162 -8.76 14.36 5.23
C GLY A 162 -8.87 13.92 3.77
N ILE A 163 -10.07 13.53 3.32
CA ILE A 163 -10.35 13.24 1.90
C ILE A 163 -10.27 14.52 1.05
N ALA A 164 -10.90 15.61 1.49
CA ALA A 164 -10.90 16.89 0.77
C ALA A 164 -9.51 17.52 0.62
N GLU A 165 -8.66 17.40 1.65
CA GLU A 165 -7.27 17.89 1.65
C GLU A 165 -6.33 17.03 0.79
N HIS A 166 -6.72 15.81 0.40
CA HIS A 166 -5.88 14.87 -0.34
C HIS A 166 -6.56 14.36 -1.63
N PRO A 167 -6.65 15.18 -2.71
CA PRO A 167 -7.20 14.77 -4.01
C PRO A 167 -6.54 13.53 -4.62
N SER A 168 -5.30 13.21 -4.21
CA SER A 168 -4.57 12.00 -4.62
C SER A 168 -5.22 10.68 -4.20
N TYR A 169 -6.15 10.68 -3.24
CA TYR A 169 -6.95 9.49 -2.93
C TYR A 169 -7.96 9.15 -4.03
N GLY A 170 -8.25 10.07 -4.95
CA GLY A 170 -9.26 9.87 -5.99
C GLY A 170 -10.67 9.71 -5.43
N LEU A 171 -10.94 10.24 -4.23
CA LEU A 171 -12.22 10.18 -3.53
C LEU A 171 -12.89 11.56 -3.52
N LYS A 172 -14.21 11.60 -3.66
CA LYS A 172 -15.02 12.82 -3.51
C LYS A 172 -16.22 12.54 -2.60
N VAL A 173 -16.25 13.18 -1.43
CA VAL A 173 -17.43 13.17 -0.57
C VAL A 173 -18.53 14.00 -1.24
N VAL A 174 -19.65 13.35 -1.58
CA VAL A 174 -20.81 14.01 -2.20
C VAL A 174 -21.86 14.44 -1.18
N GLY A 175 -21.89 13.79 -0.01
CA GLY A 175 -22.71 14.23 1.11
C GLY A 175 -22.92 13.18 2.19
N TRP A 176 -23.87 13.50 3.07
CA TRP A 176 -24.03 12.89 4.38
C TRP A 176 -25.47 12.42 4.61
N PHE A 177 -25.63 11.37 5.40
CA PHE A 177 -26.93 10.84 5.81
C PHE A 177 -26.98 10.69 7.34
N GLU A 178 -28.00 11.25 7.97
CA GLU A 178 -28.10 11.33 9.44
C GLU A 178 -29.56 11.46 9.89
N ASP A 179 -29.92 10.77 10.97
CA ASP A 179 -31.30 10.77 11.51
C ASP A 179 -31.51 11.87 12.58
N ARG A 180 -30.44 12.41 13.17
CA ARG A 180 -30.50 13.52 14.12
C ARG A 180 -30.95 14.82 13.44
N SER A 181 -31.70 15.65 14.16
CA SER A 181 -32.07 16.99 13.70
C SER A 181 -30.84 17.87 13.47
N HIS A 182 -30.94 18.80 12.52
CA HIS A 182 -29.84 19.68 12.10
C HIS A 182 -29.19 20.42 13.28
N ASP A 183 -30.00 20.90 14.24
CA ASP A 183 -29.57 21.59 15.47
C ASP A 183 -28.64 20.74 16.35
N ARG A 184 -28.74 19.40 16.28
CA ARG A 184 -27.89 18.45 17.03
C ARG A 184 -26.67 17.96 16.25
N VAL A 185 -26.59 18.27 14.96
CA VAL A 185 -25.55 17.79 14.04
C VAL A 185 -24.49 18.86 13.80
N GLY A 186 -24.89 20.14 13.89
CA GLY A 186 -24.03 21.28 13.54
C GLY A 186 -23.84 21.42 12.03
N PRO A 187 -23.15 22.47 11.56
CA PRO A 187 -22.95 22.69 10.12
C PRO A 187 -22.20 21.53 9.49
N VAL A 188 -22.72 20.98 8.39
CA VAL A 188 -22.11 19.84 7.66
C VAL A 188 -21.44 20.29 6.35
N ASP A 189 -21.69 21.52 5.90
CA ASP A 189 -21.26 22.11 4.62
C ASP A 189 -19.74 22.38 4.48
N GLU A 190 -18.91 21.61 5.18
CA GLU A 190 -17.47 21.56 4.93
C GLU A 190 -17.18 20.87 3.58
N ALA A 191 -16.25 21.45 2.81
CA ALA A 191 -15.73 20.89 1.55
C ALA A 191 -16.80 20.53 0.47
N ASN A 192 -17.85 21.33 0.31
CA ASN A 192 -18.96 21.14 -0.65
C ASN A 192 -19.81 19.87 -0.43
N SER A 193 -19.70 19.22 0.72
CA SER A 193 -20.53 18.06 1.08
C SER A 193 -21.72 18.50 1.92
N LYS A 194 -22.95 18.10 1.56
CA LYS A 194 -24.18 18.52 2.25
C LYS A 194 -24.82 17.37 3.02
N LEU A 195 -25.70 17.70 3.98
CA LEU A 195 -26.67 16.72 4.49
C LEU A 195 -27.71 16.44 3.39
N LEU A 196 -27.69 15.22 2.85
CA LEU A 196 -28.49 14.80 1.69
C LEU A 196 -29.84 14.20 2.09
N GLY A 197 -29.93 13.63 3.29
CA GLY A 197 -31.13 12.92 3.74
C GLY A 197 -30.95 12.16 5.05
N ARG A 198 -31.95 11.33 5.37
CA ARG A 198 -31.94 10.40 6.52
C ARG A 198 -31.33 9.04 6.16
N LEU A 199 -30.94 8.25 7.17
CA LEU A 199 -30.29 6.95 6.93
C LEU A 199 -31.15 5.99 6.08
N GLN A 200 -32.48 6.08 6.18
CA GLN A 200 -33.43 5.28 5.39
C GLN A 200 -33.45 5.63 3.90
N GLU A 201 -33.01 6.84 3.51
CA GLU A 201 -32.98 7.32 2.13
C GLU A 201 -31.67 6.95 1.42
N LEU A 202 -30.62 6.64 2.19
CA LEU A 202 -29.29 6.32 1.68
C LEU A 202 -29.27 5.16 0.65
N PRO A 203 -29.95 4.01 0.84
CA PRO A 203 -29.94 2.92 -0.15
C PRO A 203 -30.55 3.33 -1.50
N ALA A 204 -31.61 4.13 -1.48
CA ALA A 204 -32.21 4.66 -2.71
C ALA A 204 -31.29 5.67 -3.40
N TYR A 205 -30.65 6.56 -2.62
CA TYR A 205 -29.69 7.52 -3.14
C TYR A 205 -28.47 6.85 -3.80
N VAL A 206 -27.91 5.83 -3.13
CA VAL A 206 -26.75 5.04 -3.62
C VAL A 206 -27.03 4.42 -4.98
N ARG A 207 -28.20 3.78 -5.13
CA ARG A 207 -28.65 3.18 -6.40
C ARG A 207 -28.88 4.23 -7.49
N ALA A 208 -29.48 5.38 -7.16
CA ALA A 208 -29.76 6.44 -8.14
C ALA A 208 -28.50 7.19 -8.62
N HIS A 209 -27.50 7.37 -7.75
CA HIS A 209 -26.32 8.20 -8.02
C HIS A 209 -25.03 7.42 -8.30
N ASN A 210 -25.09 6.09 -8.35
CA ASN A 210 -23.94 5.20 -8.57
C ASN A 210 -22.80 5.45 -7.56
N VAL A 211 -23.15 5.52 -6.27
CA VAL A 211 -22.18 5.78 -5.20
C VAL A 211 -21.20 4.61 -5.06
N ASP A 212 -19.90 4.89 -5.14
CA ASP A 212 -18.86 3.86 -5.11
C ASP A 212 -18.51 3.38 -3.70
N ILE A 213 -18.60 4.27 -2.69
CA ILE A 213 -18.15 4.03 -1.32
C ILE A 213 -19.12 4.63 -0.29
N ILE A 214 -19.41 3.87 0.76
CA ILE A 214 -20.20 4.30 1.92
C ILE A 214 -19.35 4.15 3.18
N TYR A 215 -19.08 5.26 3.89
CA TYR A 215 -18.47 5.22 5.22
C TYR A 215 -19.54 5.27 6.30
N VAL A 216 -19.61 4.24 7.15
CA VAL A 216 -20.57 4.15 8.25
C VAL A 216 -19.88 4.52 9.56
N ALA A 217 -20.15 5.74 10.06
CA ALA A 217 -19.61 6.29 11.31
C ALA A 217 -20.66 6.31 12.44
N LEU A 218 -21.52 5.29 12.47
CA LEU A 218 -22.60 5.12 13.43
C LEU A 218 -22.16 4.19 14.58
N PRO A 219 -22.54 4.44 15.86
CA PRO A 219 -22.19 3.54 16.95
C PRO A 219 -22.84 2.15 16.82
N ILE A 220 -22.03 1.09 16.79
CA ILE A 220 -22.48 -0.33 16.73
C ILE A 220 -23.47 -0.69 17.85
N ARG A 221 -23.39 -0.03 19.02
CA ARG A 221 -24.26 -0.28 20.19
C ARG A 221 -25.77 -0.03 19.95
N ARG A 222 -26.18 0.41 18.74
CA ARG A 222 -27.58 0.42 18.29
C ARG A 222 -27.78 -0.69 17.25
N GLU A 223 -27.77 -1.93 17.72
CA GLU A 223 -27.71 -3.13 16.88
C GLU A 223 -28.71 -3.13 15.73
N GLU A 224 -30.00 -2.86 16.02
CA GLU A 224 -31.05 -3.08 15.03
C GLU A 224 -31.06 -2.05 13.89
N ARG A 225 -30.78 -0.77 14.16
CA ARG A 225 -30.80 0.28 13.13
C ARG A 225 -29.61 0.18 12.19
N THR A 226 -28.44 -0.15 12.73
CA THR A 226 -27.22 -0.30 11.94
C THR A 226 -27.27 -1.58 11.12
N ARG A 227 -27.82 -2.69 11.67
CA ARG A 227 -28.08 -3.92 10.89
C ARG A 227 -29.02 -3.67 9.72
N ARG A 228 -30.23 -3.13 9.97
CA ARG A 228 -31.20 -2.82 8.90
C ARG A 228 -30.59 -1.98 7.78
N LEU A 229 -29.79 -0.96 8.11
CA LEU A 229 -29.10 -0.16 7.09
C LEU A 229 -28.07 -0.97 6.27
N LEU A 230 -27.33 -1.88 6.90
CA LEU A 230 -26.39 -2.75 6.20
C LEU A 230 -27.13 -3.77 5.32
N ASP A 231 -28.25 -4.30 5.80
CA ASP A 231 -29.12 -5.21 5.05
C ASP A 231 -29.73 -4.49 3.82
N ASP A 232 -30.26 -3.28 3.98
CA ASP A 232 -30.81 -2.45 2.88
C ASP A 232 -29.74 -2.05 1.83
N LEU A 233 -28.47 -2.05 2.23
CA LEU A 233 -27.31 -1.73 1.39
C LEU A 233 -26.65 -2.98 0.77
N HIS A 234 -27.01 -4.19 1.21
CA HIS A 234 -26.46 -5.45 0.69
C HIS A 234 -26.60 -5.59 -0.83
N ASP A 235 -27.76 -5.18 -1.36
CA ASP A 235 -28.07 -5.25 -2.79
C ASP A 235 -27.54 -4.04 -3.59
N THR A 236 -26.58 -3.30 -3.05
CA THR A 236 -25.89 -2.21 -3.74
C THR A 236 -24.47 -2.61 -4.13
N THR A 237 -23.97 -2.08 -5.25
CA THR A 237 -22.58 -2.30 -5.69
C THR A 237 -21.56 -1.44 -4.93
N ALA A 238 -21.99 -0.70 -3.89
CA ALA A 238 -21.15 0.23 -3.16
C ALA A 238 -20.26 -0.51 -2.14
N SER A 239 -18.99 -0.11 -2.04
CA SER A 239 -18.11 -0.65 -1.01
C SER A 239 -18.41 -0.01 0.35
N ILE A 240 -18.91 -0.79 1.31
CA ILE A 240 -19.27 -0.31 2.65
C ILE A 240 -18.07 -0.47 3.60
N TYR A 241 -17.69 0.61 4.27
CA TYR A 241 -16.60 0.64 5.26
C TYR A 241 -17.11 1.16 6.58
N PHE A 242 -16.93 0.38 7.65
CA PHE A 242 -17.22 0.84 9.00
C PHE A 242 -16.09 1.73 9.53
N VAL A 243 -16.44 2.90 10.07
CA VAL A 243 -15.52 3.89 10.66
C VAL A 243 -15.74 3.87 12.17
N PRO A 244 -14.95 3.09 12.92
CA PRO A 244 -15.28 2.79 14.30
C PRO A 244 -14.98 3.97 15.22
N ASP A 245 -16.00 4.47 15.90
CA ASP A 245 -15.88 5.53 16.92
C ASP A 245 -15.23 4.97 18.19
N ILE A 246 -13.90 4.99 18.19
CA ILE A 246 -13.08 4.48 19.28
C ILE A 246 -11.75 5.25 19.37
N PHE A 247 -11.50 5.77 20.57
CA PHE A 247 -10.19 6.20 21.09
C PHE A 247 -9.18 5.02 21.24
N VAL A 248 -9.27 4.00 20.39
CA VAL A 248 -8.67 2.67 20.58
C VAL A 248 -7.68 2.34 19.45
N PHE A 249 -7.24 3.34 18.67
CA PHE A 249 -6.02 3.21 17.87
C PHE A 249 -4.77 2.96 18.74
N ASP A 250 -4.80 3.36 20.03
CA ASP A 250 -3.76 3.04 21.01
C ASP A 250 -3.93 1.66 21.69
N LEU A 251 -5.00 0.90 21.38
CA LEU A 251 -5.35 -0.35 22.08
C LEU A 251 -5.65 -1.54 21.13
N ILE A 252 -5.99 -1.31 19.85
CA ILE A 252 -6.19 -2.37 18.84
C ILE A 252 -4.84 -2.75 18.19
N GLN A 253 -3.95 -3.28 19.02
CA GLN A 253 -2.96 -4.28 18.57
C GLN A 253 -3.30 -5.70 19.05
N SER A 254 -4.26 -5.82 19.99
CA SER A 254 -4.96 -7.06 20.26
C SER A 254 -6.26 -7.11 19.44
N ARG A 255 -7.02 -8.18 19.59
CA ARG A 255 -8.04 -8.64 18.64
C ARG A 255 -9.33 -9.03 19.40
N VAL A 256 -10.36 -9.63 18.77
CA VAL A 256 -11.58 -10.07 19.50
C VAL A 256 -12.34 -11.23 18.82
N ASP A 257 -12.30 -12.40 19.45
CA ASP A 257 -13.25 -13.52 19.34
C ASP A 257 -14.06 -13.59 20.66
N VAL A 258 -14.86 -14.62 20.95
CA VAL A 258 -15.56 -14.77 22.25
C VAL A 258 -15.66 -16.23 22.68
N ILE A 259 -15.24 -16.55 23.91
CA ILE A 259 -15.41 -17.89 24.53
C ILE A 259 -16.08 -17.72 25.89
N ASP A 260 -17.18 -18.43 26.10
CA ASP A 260 -17.93 -18.53 27.37
C ASP A 260 -18.30 -17.18 28.01
N GLY A 261 -18.81 -16.25 27.19
CA GLY A 261 -19.26 -14.92 27.62
C GLY A 261 -18.13 -13.89 27.82
N ILE A 262 -16.86 -14.28 27.68
CA ILE A 262 -15.70 -13.39 27.75
C ILE A 262 -15.21 -13.08 26.33
N PRO A 263 -14.98 -11.81 25.96
CA PRO A 263 -14.40 -11.46 24.66
C PRO A 263 -12.90 -11.84 24.58
N VAL A 264 -12.58 -12.86 23.79
CA VAL A 264 -11.27 -13.50 23.60
C VAL A 264 -10.67 -13.22 22.20
N LEU A 265 -9.99 -12.09 22.02
CA LEU A 265 -8.56 -12.19 21.67
C LEU A 265 -8.11 -12.47 20.20
N ALA A 266 -8.96 -12.71 19.18
CA ALA A 266 -8.52 -13.07 17.79
C ALA A 266 -9.16 -12.26 16.61
N LEU A 267 -8.47 -12.12 15.46
CA LEU A 267 -8.86 -11.32 14.25
C LEU A 267 -7.93 -11.69 13.09
N CYS A 268 -8.11 -12.89 12.52
CA CYS A 268 -7.14 -13.51 11.60
C CYS A 268 -7.80 -14.15 10.38
N GLU A 269 -7.88 -13.40 9.28
CA GLU A 269 -7.85 -14.02 7.94
C GLU A 269 -6.43 -13.88 7.39
N THR A 270 -5.89 -14.96 6.82
CA THR A 270 -4.58 -14.96 6.14
C THR A 270 -4.69 -14.20 4.82
N PRO A 271 -4.04 -13.04 4.62
CA PRO A 271 -4.29 -12.17 3.47
C PRO A 271 -3.47 -12.61 2.23
N PHE A 272 -3.71 -13.83 1.76
CA PHE A 272 -3.17 -14.35 0.49
C PHE A 272 -4.22 -14.35 -0.64
N VAL A 273 -5.33 -13.62 -0.46
CA VAL A 273 -6.34 -13.42 -1.50
C VAL A 273 -5.98 -12.22 -2.38
N GLY A 274 -6.15 -12.36 -3.70
CA GLY A 274 -5.86 -11.32 -4.68
C GLY A 274 -4.36 -11.03 -4.87
N VAL A 275 -4.03 -9.74 -5.04
CA VAL A 275 -2.72 -9.25 -5.50
C VAL A 275 -1.58 -9.66 -4.57
N ASN A 276 -1.80 -9.68 -3.26
CA ASN A 276 -0.78 -10.10 -2.29
C ASN A 276 -0.42 -11.60 -2.44
N GLY A 277 -1.39 -12.43 -2.84
CA GLY A 277 -1.16 -13.82 -3.23
C GLY A 277 -0.35 -13.94 -4.52
N LEU A 278 -0.63 -13.10 -5.53
CA LEU A 278 0.16 -13.03 -6.77
C LEU A 278 1.60 -12.57 -6.49
N LEU A 279 1.78 -11.53 -5.67
CA LEU A 279 3.10 -11.01 -5.28
C LEU A 279 3.91 -12.06 -4.51
N LYS A 280 3.27 -12.80 -3.59
CA LYS A 280 3.88 -13.95 -2.91
C LYS A 280 4.32 -15.01 -3.91
N ARG A 281 3.43 -15.41 -4.84
CA ARG A 281 3.73 -16.40 -5.88
C ARG A 281 4.88 -16.00 -6.80
N VAL A 282 4.93 -14.74 -7.25
CA VAL A 282 6.06 -14.24 -8.06
C VAL A 282 7.34 -14.22 -7.25
N THR A 283 7.29 -13.80 -5.98
CA THR A 283 8.46 -13.84 -5.08
C THR A 283 8.99 -15.27 -4.94
N ASP A 284 8.11 -16.23 -4.65
CA ASP A 284 8.47 -17.62 -4.42
C ASP A 284 9.05 -18.28 -5.68
N VAL A 285 8.43 -18.06 -6.85
CA VAL A 285 8.96 -18.56 -8.14
C VAL A 285 10.33 -17.96 -8.44
N THR A 286 10.54 -16.68 -8.13
CA THR A 286 11.84 -16.02 -8.37
C THR A 286 12.92 -16.53 -7.43
N PHE A 287 12.60 -16.71 -6.14
CA PHE A 287 13.50 -17.34 -5.17
C PHE A 287 13.84 -18.79 -5.54
N ALA A 288 12.85 -19.60 -5.93
CA ALA A 288 13.06 -20.98 -6.34
C ALA A 288 13.92 -21.07 -7.60
N SER A 289 13.68 -20.22 -8.59
CA SER A 289 14.47 -20.18 -9.83
C SER A 289 15.93 -19.76 -9.57
N LEU A 290 16.15 -18.80 -8.68
CA LEU A 290 17.48 -18.30 -8.34
C LEU A 290 18.25 -19.28 -7.46
N LEU A 291 17.57 -19.97 -6.53
CA LEU A 291 18.16 -21.09 -5.77
C LEU A 291 18.56 -22.23 -6.71
N LEU A 292 17.70 -22.60 -7.66
CA LEU A 292 17.95 -23.66 -8.63
C LEU A 292 19.12 -23.31 -9.56
N LEU A 293 19.26 -22.05 -9.99
CA LEU A 293 20.44 -21.57 -10.72
C LEU A 293 21.73 -21.66 -9.91
N LEU A 294 21.68 -21.37 -8.61
CA LEU A 294 22.85 -21.46 -7.72
C LEU A 294 23.24 -22.90 -7.37
N THR A 295 22.27 -23.84 -7.33
CA THR A 295 22.53 -25.26 -7.02
C THR A 295 22.71 -26.15 -8.24
N ALA A 296 22.35 -25.70 -9.45
CA ALA A 296 22.57 -26.42 -10.70
C ALA A 296 24.03 -26.91 -10.88
N PRO A 297 25.10 -26.17 -10.53
CA PRO A 297 26.49 -26.65 -10.65
C PRO A 297 26.89 -27.74 -9.65
N ILE A 298 25.99 -28.13 -8.74
CA ILE A 298 26.15 -29.23 -7.77
C ILE A 298 25.28 -30.43 -8.17
N LEU A 299 24.31 -30.22 -9.07
CA LEU A 299 23.33 -31.19 -9.56
C LEU A 299 23.62 -31.73 -10.96
N LEU A 300 24.57 -31.10 -11.68
CA LEU A 300 25.07 -31.43 -13.02
C LEU A 300 26.58 -31.71 -12.96
#